data_AF-A0A661UR93-F1
#
_entry.id   AF-A0A661UR93-F1
#
_cell.length_a   1.000
_cell.length_b   1.000
_cell.length_c   1.000
_cell.angle_alpha   90.00
_cell.angle_beta   90.00
_cell.angle_gamma   90.00
#
_symmetry.space_group_name_H-M   'P 1'
#
loop_
_entity.id
_entity.type
_entity.pdbx_description
1 polymer ?
#
loop_
_entity_poly.entity_id
_entity_poly.type
_entity_poly.pdbx_seq_one_letter_code
_entity_poly.pdbx_strand_id
1 'polypeptide(L)'
;MKSKLLFTLLLIIIIVPLGFATKFYNGWGEDWINNSLGGVLYVIFWCLVVFFLKSKIKPRNIAIGVLLVTSFLEVLQLWHPPFLQRIRNTFLGVTILGNSFVFSDFGYYIVGAMIAYFILKQLGKIN
;
A
#
# COMPACT_ATOMS: atom_id res chain seq x y z
N MET A 1 -20.04 10.74 9.75
CA MET A 1 -19.61 10.40 8.35
C MET A 1 -18.57 11.35 7.75
N LYS A 2 -18.72 12.67 7.84
CA LYS A 2 -17.70 13.62 7.33
C LYS A 2 -16.38 13.52 8.12
N SER A 3 -16.46 13.38 9.43
CA SER A 3 -15.31 13.27 10.34
C SER A 3 -14.39 12.09 10.00
N LYS A 4 -14.95 10.88 9.79
CA LYS A 4 -14.14 9.70 9.40
C LYS A 4 -13.43 9.86 8.06
N LEU A 5 -14.06 10.52 7.08
CA LEU A 5 -13.44 10.79 5.77
C LEU A 5 -12.32 11.82 5.90
N LEU A 6 -12.51 12.84 6.74
CA LEU A 6 -11.46 13.82 7.05
C LEU A 6 -10.24 13.15 7.69
N PHE A 7 -10.45 12.30 8.71
CA PHE A 7 -9.36 11.53 9.33
C PHE A 7 -8.67 10.60 8.32
N THR A 8 -9.44 9.94 7.45
CA THR A 8 -8.88 9.09 6.39
C THR A 8 -7.98 9.92 5.46
N LEU A 9 -8.42 11.11 5.07
CA LEU A 9 -7.69 12.00 4.18
C LEU A 9 -6.41 12.55 4.85
N LEU A 10 -6.47 12.89 6.13
CA LEU A 10 -5.29 13.26 6.92
C LEU A 10 -4.27 12.12 6.98
N LEU A 11 -4.71 10.88 7.22
CA LEU A 11 -3.83 9.71 7.22
C LEU A 11 -3.18 9.47 5.86
N ILE A 12 -3.92 9.67 4.76
CA ILE A 12 -3.36 9.57 3.39
C ILE A 12 -2.28 10.64 3.19
N ILE A 13 -2.54 11.89 3.58
CA ILE A 13 -1.58 13.00 3.47
C ILE A 13 -0.30 12.73 4.28
N ILE A 14 -0.38 11.97 5.37
CA ILE A 14 0.78 11.58 6.18
C ILE A 14 1.51 10.37 5.57
N ILE A 15 0.77 9.35 5.11
CA ILE A 15 1.38 8.12 4.59
C ILE A 15 2.10 8.35 3.26
N VAL A 16 1.59 9.22 2.39
CA VAL A 16 2.23 9.50 1.09
C VAL A 16 3.69 10.00 1.26
N PRO A 17 3.98 11.07 2.01
CA PRO A 17 5.36 11.53 2.20
C PRO A 17 6.19 10.52 2.98
N LEU A 18 5.62 9.78 3.94
CA LEU A 18 6.35 8.70 4.63
C LEU A 18 6.75 7.60 3.65
N GLY A 19 5.84 7.16 2.79
CA GLY A 19 6.12 6.16 1.76
C GLY A 19 7.22 6.63 0.81
N PHE A 20 7.16 7.88 0.33
CA PHE A 20 8.24 8.44 -0.48
C PHE A 20 9.55 8.58 0.30
N ALA A 21 9.52 9.00 1.57
CA ALA A 21 10.70 9.09 2.41
C ALA A 21 11.41 7.73 2.56
N THR A 22 10.65 6.63 2.63
CA THR A 22 11.25 5.28 2.60
C THR A 22 11.97 4.97 1.29
N LYS A 23 11.68 5.64 0.17
CA LYS A 23 12.39 5.41 -1.09
C LYS A 23 13.66 6.26 -1.23
N PHE A 24 13.78 7.33 -0.45
CA PHE A 24 14.95 8.23 -0.45
C PHE A 24 15.89 7.99 0.73
N TYR A 25 15.62 6.97 1.55
CA TYR A 25 16.45 6.64 2.70
C TYR A 25 17.69 5.86 2.26
N ASN A 26 18.87 6.40 2.55
CA ASN A 26 20.18 5.79 2.23
C ASN A 26 21.03 5.57 3.50
N GLY A 27 20.36 5.38 4.65
CA GLY A 27 21.02 5.19 5.95
C GLY A 27 21.20 3.70 6.28
N TRP A 28 21.46 3.41 7.55
CA TRP A 28 21.62 2.02 8.01
C TRP A 28 20.33 1.22 7.83
N GLY A 29 20.44 0.05 7.19
CA GLY A 29 19.27 -0.78 6.89
C GLY A 29 18.43 -0.27 5.73
N GLU A 30 19.01 0.49 4.80
CA GLU A 30 18.34 1.01 3.60
C GLU A 30 17.56 -0.05 2.84
N ASP A 31 18.14 -1.22 2.58
CA ASP A 31 17.45 -2.29 1.86
C ASP A 31 16.18 -2.74 2.57
N TRP A 32 16.22 -2.80 3.90
CA TRP A 32 15.06 -3.19 4.69
C TRP A 32 14.01 -2.07 4.71
N ILE A 33 14.40 -0.82 4.92
CA ILE A 33 13.44 0.31 4.97
C ILE A 33 12.79 0.53 3.60
N ASN A 34 13.59 0.52 2.53
CA ASN A 34 13.16 0.85 1.18
C ASN A 34 12.21 -0.21 0.61
N ASN A 35 12.40 -1.48 0.97
CA ASN A 35 11.58 -2.59 0.48
C ASN A 35 10.50 -2.99 1.48
N SER A 36 10.88 -3.25 2.74
CA SER A 36 9.97 -3.79 3.76
C SER A 36 9.00 -2.75 4.28
N LEU A 37 9.52 -1.64 4.82
CA LEU A 37 8.69 -0.60 5.41
C LEU A 37 7.86 0.12 4.34
N GLY A 38 8.46 0.35 3.16
CA GLY A 38 7.76 0.81 1.97
C GLY A 38 6.59 -0.09 1.58
N GLY A 39 6.77 -1.42 1.56
CA GLY A 39 5.70 -2.39 1.27
C GLY A 39 4.55 -2.37 2.27
N VAL A 40 4.85 -2.25 3.58
CA VAL A 40 3.83 -2.09 4.63
C VAL A 40 3.00 -0.82 4.40
N LEU A 41 3.67 0.32 4.19
CA LEU A 41 3.01 1.60 3.96
C LEU A 41 2.17 1.60 2.68
N TYR A 42 2.64 0.92 1.63
CA TYR A 42 1.92 0.78 0.36
C TYR A 42 0.57 0.08 0.53
N VAL A 43 0.51 -1.02 1.28
CA VAL A 43 -0.75 -1.73 1.56
C VAL A 43 -1.69 -0.88 2.42
N ILE A 44 -1.16 -0.18 3.42
CA ILE A 44 -1.98 0.71 4.27
C ILE A 44 -2.56 1.85 3.42
N PHE A 45 -1.76 2.46 2.56
CA PHE A 45 -2.19 3.51 1.63
C PHE A 45 -3.38 3.05 0.80
N TRP A 46 -3.28 1.91 0.10
CA TRP A 46 -4.36 1.42 -0.74
C TRP A 46 -5.62 1.06 0.05
N CYS A 47 -5.47 0.52 1.27
CA CYS A 47 -6.61 0.29 2.16
C CYS A 47 -7.34 1.58 2.52
N LEU A 48 -6.61 2.67 2.82
CA LEU A 48 -7.20 3.97 3.11
C LEU A 48 -7.88 4.58 1.88
N VAL A 49 -7.27 4.46 0.70
CA VAL A 49 -7.85 4.94 -0.56
C VAL A 49 -9.17 4.23 -0.85
N VAL A 50 -9.21 2.89 -0.75
CA VAL A 50 -10.44 2.12 -0.96
C VAL A 50 -11.51 2.50 0.07
N PHE A 51 -11.13 2.69 1.34
CA PHE A 51 -12.06 3.13 2.37
C PHE A 51 -12.60 4.55 2.11
N PHE A 52 -11.75 5.47 1.65
CA PHE A 52 -12.14 6.82 1.29
C PHE A 52 -13.16 6.82 0.14
N LEU A 53 -12.91 6.03 -0.91
CA LEU A 53 -13.81 5.91 -2.06
C LEU A 53 -15.13 5.17 -1.72
N LYS A 54 -15.05 4.15 -0.85
CA LYS A 54 -16.18 3.25 -0.53
C LYS A 54 -16.26 2.94 0.96
N SER A 55 -16.59 3.96 1.76
CA SER A 55 -16.67 3.85 3.23
C SER A 55 -17.75 2.92 3.80
N LYS A 56 -18.57 2.27 2.94
CA LYS A 56 -19.58 1.28 3.31
C LYS A 56 -19.04 -0.16 3.33
N ILE A 57 -17.87 -0.40 2.73
CA ILE A 57 -17.26 -1.74 2.70
C ILE A 57 -16.70 -2.07 4.08
N LYS A 58 -16.89 -3.32 4.52
CA LYS A 58 -16.34 -3.79 5.81
C LYS A 58 -14.81 -3.70 5.79
N PRO A 59 -14.16 -3.18 6.85
CA PRO A 59 -12.70 -3.08 6.94
C PRO A 59 -11.95 -4.36 6.58
N ARG A 60 -12.47 -5.52 7.01
CA ARG A 60 -11.90 -6.84 6.70
C ARG A 60 -11.84 -7.11 5.20
N ASN A 61 -12.91 -6.78 4.47
CA ASN A 61 -12.99 -7.02 3.03
C ASN A 61 -12.04 -6.09 2.26
N ILE A 62 -11.86 -4.86 2.75
CA ILE A 62 -10.87 -3.93 2.18
C ILE A 62 -9.46 -4.49 2.36
N ALA A 63 -9.08 -4.89 3.58
CA ALA A 63 -7.75 -5.41 3.87
C ALA A 63 -7.44 -6.68 3.06
N ILE A 64 -8.38 -7.64 2.99
CA ILE A 64 -8.20 -8.86 2.18
C ILE A 64 -8.13 -8.52 0.69
N GLY A 65 -9.01 -7.66 0.19
CA GLY A 65 -9.02 -7.29 -1.22
C GLY A 65 -7.73 -6.60 -1.66
N VAL A 66 -7.24 -5.65 -0.86
CA VAL A 66 -5.97 -4.97 -1.15
C VAL A 66 -4.80 -5.94 -1.06
N LEU A 67 -4.75 -6.80 -0.03
CA LEU A 67 -3.71 -7.83 0.09
C LEU A 67 -3.66 -8.74 -1.15
N LEU A 68 -4.81 -9.22 -1.63
CA LEU A 68 -4.88 -10.05 -2.83
C LEU A 68 -4.41 -9.30 -4.08
N VAL A 69 -4.80 -8.02 -4.23
CA VAL A 69 -4.37 -7.19 -5.35
C VAL A 69 -2.87 -6.94 -5.30
N THR A 70 -2.30 -6.57 -4.15
CA THR A 70 -0.86 -6.31 -4.04
C THR A 70 -0.04 -7.59 -4.22
N SER A 71 -0.50 -8.72 -3.68
CA SER A 71 0.08 -10.04 -3.95
C SER A 71 0.00 -10.42 -5.43
N PHE A 72 -1.10 -10.13 -6.12
CA PHE A 72 -1.21 -10.37 -7.56
C PHE A 72 -0.27 -9.47 -8.36
N LEU A 73 -0.17 -8.18 -8.00
CA LEU A 73 0.78 -7.24 -8.62
C LEU A 73 2.22 -7.70 -8.41
N GLU A 74 2.54 -8.30 -7.27
CA GLU A 74 3.86 -8.87 -6.99
C GLU A 74 4.18 -10.04 -7.92
N VAL A 75 3.25 -11.00 -8.06
CA VAL A 75 3.41 -12.11 -9.02
C VAL A 75 3.46 -11.59 -10.47
N LEU A 76 2.73 -10.52 -10.79
CA LEU A 76 2.74 -9.86 -12.10
C LEU A 76 4.14 -9.30 -12.45
N GLN A 77 5.04 -9.13 -11.48
CA GLN A 77 6.41 -8.71 -11.74
C GLN A 77 7.25 -9.80 -12.41
N LEU A 78 6.88 -11.07 -12.27
CA LEU A 78 7.50 -12.18 -13.03
C LEU A 78 7.14 -12.16 -14.52
N TRP A 79 6.10 -11.40 -14.90
CA TRP A 79 5.68 -11.27 -16.29
C TRP A 79 6.26 -10.00 -16.91
N HIS A 80 6.98 -10.14 -18.03
CA HIS A 80 7.74 -9.07 -18.68
C HIS A 80 7.35 -8.78 -20.15
N PRO A 81 6.06 -8.57 -20.48
CA PRO A 81 5.68 -8.23 -21.85
C PRO A 81 6.05 -6.77 -22.21
N PRO A 82 6.30 -6.45 -23.49
CA PRO A 82 6.76 -5.13 -23.91
C PRO A 82 5.87 -3.96 -23.48
N PHE A 83 4.54 -4.15 -23.44
CA PHE A 83 3.61 -3.10 -23.01
C PHE A 83 3.76 -2.79 -21.51
N LEU A 84 3.98 -3.81 -20.68
CA LEU A 84 4.09 -3.65 -19.23
C LEU A 84 5.44 -3.02 -18.86
N GLN A 85 6.49 -3.39 -19.59
CA GLN A 85 7.80 -2.75 -19.45
C GLN A 85 7.74 -1.25 -19.80
N ARG A 86 6.99 -0.85 -20.84
CA ARG A 86 6.79 0.58 -21.16
C ARG A 86 6.19 1.35 -19.99
N ILE A 87 5.22 0.74 -19.28
CA ILE A 87 4.61 1.37 -18.10
C ILE A 87 5.62 1.41 -16.95
N ARG A 88 6.31 0.30 -16.67
CA ARG A 88 7.39 0.21 -15.65
C ARG A 88 8.60 1.09 -15.96
N ASN A 89 8.79 1.60 -17.17
CA ASN A 89 9.86 2.56 -17.45
C ASN A 89 9.52 3.99 -16.96
N THR A 90 8.30 4.21 -16.45
CA THR A 90 7.90 5.49 -15.85
C THR A 90 8.00 5.42 -14.33
N PHE A 91 8.34 6.54 -13.67
CA PHE A 91 8.44 6.62 -12.21
C PHE A 91 7.15 6.19 -11.50
N LEU A 92 5.99 6.66 -12.01
CA LEU A 92 4.68 6.26 -11.49
C LEU A 92 4.41 4.77 -11.73
N GLY A 93 4.77 4.24 -12.89
CA GLY A 93 4.58 2.84 -13.22
C GLY A 93 5.37 1.91 -12.31
N VAL A 94 6.66 2.17 -12.04
CA VAL A 94 7.44 1.39 -11.07
C VAL A 94 6.83 1.49 -9.67
N THR A 95 6.42 2.69 -9.26
CA THR A 95 5.90 2.92 -7.90
C THR A 95 4.59 2.16 -7.64
N ILE A 96 3.75 1.97 -8.67
CA ILE A 96 2.46 1.30 -8.54
C ILE A 96 2.55 -0.20 -8.85
N LEU A 97 3.28 -0.58 -9.91
CA LEU A 97 3.34 -1.97 -10.39
C LEU A 97 4.52 -2.77 -9.86
N GLY A 98 5.52 -2.10 -9.29
CA GLY A 98 6.82 -2.69 -8.98
C GLY A 98 7.58 -3.13 -10.23
N ASN A 99 8.82 -3.56 -10.04
CA ASN A 99 9.71 -3.98 -11.12
C ASN A 99 10.52 -5.26 -10.81
N SER A 100 10.52 -5.73 -9.57
CA SER A 100 11.35 -6.85 -9.11
C SER A 100 10.62 -7.68 -8.06
N PHE A 101 10.40 -8.95 -8.37
CA PHE A 101 9.71 -9.87 -7.47
C PHE A 101 10.54 -10.19 -6.22
N VAL A 102 9.95 -10.02 -5.04
CA VAL A 102 10.54 -10.32 -3.74
C VAL A 102 9.56 -11.13 -2.90
N PHE A 103 9.90 -12.39 -2.61
CA PHE A 103 9.01 -13.28 -1.83
C PHE A 103 8.78 -12.80 -0.39
N SER A 104 9.73 -12.11 0.24
CA SER A 104 9.53 -11.59 1.60
C SER A 104 8.43 -10.51 1.67
N ASP A 105 8.11 -9.87 0.55
CA ASP A 105 7.12 -8.79 0.50
C ASP A 105 5.71 -9.26 0.87
N PHE A 106 5.37 -10.52 0.60
CA PHE A 106 4.09 -11.09 1.06
C PHE A 106 3.92 -10.99 2.58
N GLY A 107 5.00 -11.21 3.35
CA GLY A 107 4.97 -11.06 4.81
C GLY A 107 4.67 -9.62 5.22
N TYR A 108 5.35 -8.66 4.58
CA TYR A 108 5.13 -7.23 4.84
C TYR A 108 3.74 -6.76 4.40
N TYR A 109 3.21 -7.31 3.32
CA TYR A 109 1.85 -6.99 2.87
C TYR A 109 0.80 -7.51 3.85
N ILE A 110 1.00 -8.69 4.43
CA ILE A 110 0.13 -9.21 5.51
C ILE A 110 0.18 -8.27 6.72
N VAL A 111 1.38 -7.83 7.13
CA VAL A 111 1.54 -6.87 8.23
C VAL A 111 0.82 -5.55 7.93
N GLY A 112 1.01 -4.99 6.74
CA GLY A 112 0.31 -3.78 6.29
C GLY A 112 -1.20 -3.94 6.29
N ALA A 113 -1.71 -5.08 5.81
CA ALA A 113 -3.15 -5.38 5.79
C ALA A 113 -3.73 -5.50 7.21
N MET A 114 -2.99 -6.12 8.15
CA MET A 114 -3.40 -6.20 9.56
C MET A 114 -3.47 -4.81 10.20
N ILE A 115 -2.41 -4.00 10.04
CA ILE A 115 -2.38 -2.62 10.57
C ILE A 115 -3.53 -1.80 9.98
N ALA A 116 -3.71 -1.85 8.66
CA ALA A 116 -4.78 -1.15 7.97
C ALA A 116 -6.16 -1.59 8.48
N TYR A 117 -6.39 -2.89 8.68
CA TYR A 117 -7.64 -3.39 9.26
C TYR A 117 -7.96 -2.75 10.61
N PHE A 118 -6.98 -2.65 11.51
CA PHE A 118 -7.17 -2.01 12.82
C PHE A 118 -7.47 -0.50 12.69
N ILE A 119 -6.73 0.21 11.82
CA ILE A 119 -6.97 1.63 11.53
C ILE A 119 -8.40 1.83 11.01
N LEU A 120 -8.80 1.07 9.99
CA LEU A 120 -10.12 1.16 9.38
C LEU A 120 -11.24 0.79 10.37
N LYS A 121 -11.02 -0.21 11.23
CA LYS A 121 -11.95 -0.58 12.31
C LYS A 121 -12.12 0.57 13.30
N GLN A 122 -11.06 1.29 13.64
CA GLN A 122 -11.13 2.45 14.52
C GLN A 122 -11.84 3.63 13.85
N LEU A 123 -11.53 3.91 12.58
CA LEU A 123 -12.21 4.95 11.78
C LEU A 123 -13.72 4.67 11.65
N GLY A 124 -14.12 3.40 11.58
CA GLY A 124 -15.53 2.99 11.55
C GLY A 124 -16.30 3.28 12.83
N LYS A 125 -15.62 3.45 13.98
CA LYS A 125 -16.24 3.81 15.27
C LYS A 125 -16.42 5.32 15.46
N ILE A 126 -15.80 6.14 14.61
CA ILE A 126 -15.90 7.60 14.69
C ILE A 126 -17.25 8.01 14.08
N ASN A 127 -18.14 8.54 14.92
CA ASN A 127 -19.45 9.08 14.52
C ASN A 127 -19.31 10.34 13.64
#